data_AF-A0A7V2H8N4-F1
#
_entry.id   AF-A0A7V2H8N4-F1
#
_cell.length_a   1.000
_cell.length_b   1.000
_cell.length_c   1.000
_cell.angle_alpha   90.00
_cell.angle_beta   90.00
_cell.angle_gamma   90.00
#
_symmetry.space_group_name_H-M   'P 1'
#
loop_
_entity.id
_entity.type
_entity.pdbx_description
1 polymer ?
#
loop_
_entity_poly.entity_id
_entity_poly.type
_entity_poly.pdbx_seq_one_letter_code
_entity_poly.pdbx_strand_id
1 'polypeptide(L)'
;EGDNISLTIENIVGGAGSDFIRGNGKANFLLGQGGDDTIHGGSGDDYIIGGFGVDELFGEAGRDRFEVLDGSPDTVRGGSGVDTVLNSDDIDAFFDIP
;
A
#
# COMPACT_ATOMS: atom_id res chain seq x y z
N GLU A 1 -14.61 10.68 -8.19
CA GLU A 1 -13.70 11.72 -7.71
C GLU A 1 -12.81 11.03 -6.70
N GLY A 2 -11.49 11.12 -6.85
CA GLY A 2 -10.55 10.47 -5.93
C GLY A 2 -10.39 11.32 -4.68
N ASP A 3 -10.45 10.69 -3.51
CA ASP A 3 -10.31 11.39 -2.24
C ASP A 3 -8.82 11.44 -1.86
N ASN A 4 -8.27 12.66 -1.74
CA ASN A 4 -6.90 12.86 -1.27
C ASN A 4 -6.88 12.79 0.27
N ILE A 5 -6.76 11.58 0.83
CA ILE A 5 -6.81 11.37 2.28
C ILE A 5 -5.39 11.41 2.84
N SER A 6 -4.97 12.57 3.32
CA SER A 6 -3.74 12.73 4.11
C SER A 6 -4.11 13.09 5.55
N LEU A 7 -4.27 12.05 6.38
CA LEU A 7 -4.49 12.21 7.81
C LEU A 7 -3.18 11.93 8.54
N THR A 8 -2.84 12.78 9.51
CA THR A 8 -1.67 12.65 10.41
C THR A 8 -1.76 11.45 11.37
N ILE A 9 -2.54 10.43 11.00
CA ILE A 9 -3.03 9.37 11.86
C ILE A 9 -2.32 8.09 11.42
N GLU A 10 -1.87 7.31 12.40
CA GLU A 10 -1.28 5.98 12.21
C GLU A 10 -2.20 4.98 11.45
N ASN A 11 -3.42 5.38 11.03
CA ASN A 11 -4.37 4.55 10.27
C ASN A 11 -5.12 5.41 9.24
N ILE A 12 -4.92 5.14 7.94
CA ILE A 12 -5.63 5.78 6.83
C ILE A 12 -6.43 4.72 6.08
N VAL A 13 -7.68 5.05 5.77
CA VAL A 13 -8.57 4.20 4.98
C VAL A 13 -9.16 5.05 3.87
N GLY A 14 -9.00 4.59 2.63
CA GLY A 14 -9.60 5.08 1.41
C GLY A 14 -11.09 4.77 1.32
N GLY A 15 -11.61 4.90 0.10
CA GLY A 15 -12.97 4.68 -0.31
C GLY A 15 -13.06 3.78 -1.54
N ALA A 16 -14.20 3.83 -2.23
CA ALA A 16 -14.48 2.94 -3.35
C ALA A 16 -14.00 3.48 -4.73
N GLY A 17 -13.16 4.52 -4.76
CA GLY A 17 -12.58 5.05 -5.98
C GLY A 17 -11.09 5.28 -5.82
N SER A 18 -10.42 5.61 -6.92
CA SER A 18 -8.97 5.83 -6.93
C SER A 18 -8.52 6.89 -5.94
N ASP A 19 -7.79 6.46 -4.91
CA ASP A 19 -7.33 7.30 -3.82
C ASP A 19 -5.81 7.46 -3.83
N PHE A 20 -5.38 8.61 -3.29
CA PHE A 20 -3.97 8.87 -3.00
C PHE A 20 -3.76 8.90 -1.49
N ILE A 21 -3.10 7.87 -0.98
CA ILE A 21 -2.86 7.67 0.45
C ILE A 21 -1.37 7.83 0.74
N ARG A 22 -1.04 8.60 1.78
CA ARG A 22 0.34 8.78 2.23
C ARG A 22 0.45 8.75 3.75
N GLY A 23 1.21 7.79 4.26
CA GLY A 23 1.63 7.69 5.65
C GLY A 23 2.69 8.71 6.04
N ASN A 24 3.34 8.49 7.17
CA ASN A 24 4.29 9.42 7.77
C ASN A 24 5.61 8.72 8.16
N GLY A 25 6.32 9.23 9.15
CA GLY A 25 7.61 8.70 9.60
C GLY A 25 7.50 7.68 10.75
N LYS A 26 6.32 7.07 10.92
CA LYS A 26 6.00 6.08 11.95
C LYS A 26 5.31 4.91 11.28
N ALA A 27 5.16 3.80 12.02
CA ALA A 27 4.30 2.69 11.61
C ALA A 27 2.86 3.16 11.34
N ASN A 28 2.40 2.93 10.11
CA ASN A 28 1.08 3.25 9.59
C ASN A 28 0.31 1.99 9.18
N PHE A 29 -1.02 2.05 9.29
CA PHE A 29 -1.95 1.15 8.62
C PHE A 29 -2.62 1.89 7.47
N LEU A 30 -2.45 1.44 6.24
CA LEU A 30 -2.95 2.10 5.04
C LEU A 30 -3.81 1.10 4.25
N LEU A 31 -5.06 1.47 3.96
CA LEU A 31 -6.01 0.63 3.22
C LEU A 31 -6.67 1.45 2.10
N GLY A 32 -6.52 1.07 0.84
CA GLY A 32 -7.15 1.73 -0.30
C GLY A 32 -8.64 1.43 -0.45
N GLN A 33 -9.04 0.18 -0.20
CA GLN A 33 -10.38 -0.39 -0.36
C GLN A 33 -10.75 -0.74 -1.79
N GLY A 34 -11.13 0.21 -2.64
CA GLY A 34 -11.61 -0.11 -3.98
C GLY A 34 -11.31 0.99 -4.97
N GLY A 35 -11.01 0.61 -6.21
CA GLY A 35 -10.48 1.53 -7.21
C GLY A 35 -8.99 1.34 -7.38
N ASP A 36 -8.42 2.03 -8.37
CA ASP A 36 -6.97 1.96 -8.63
C ASP A 36 -6.27 2.97 -7.71
N ASP A 37 -5.64 2.48 -6.65
CA ASP A 37 -5.10 3.31 -5.56
C ASP A 37 -3.59 3.53 -5.67
N THR A 38 -3.12 4.64 -5.10
CA THR A 38 -1.68 4.92 -4.94
C THR A 38 -1.38 5.12 -3.45
N ILE A 39 -0.61 4.21 -2.86
CA ILE A 39 -0.37 4.17 -1.42
C ILE A 39 1.13 4.27 -1.11
N HIS A 40 1.52 5.29 -0.35
CA HIS A 40 2.88 5.49 0.15
C HIS A 40 2.94 5.30 1.67
N GLY A 41 3.71 4.31 2.15
CA GLY A 41 4.00 4.03 3.56
C GLY A 41 4.75 5.18 4.23
N GLY A 42 5.95 5.47 3.73
CA GLY A 42 6.77 6.56 4.22
C GLY A 42 8.01 6.03 4.94
N SER A 43 8.20 6.42 6.20
CA SER A 43 9.23 5.79 7.01
C SER A 43 8.58 5.11 8.20
N GLY A 44 9.12 3.99 8.65
CA GLY A 44 8.51 3.18 9.71
C GLY A 44 8.08 1.83 9.18
N ASP A 45 7.63 0.96 10.08
CA ASP A 45 7.20 -0.38 9.70
C ASP A 45 5.70 -0.34 9.39
N ASP A 46 5.36 -0.28 8.10
CA ASP A 46 3.99 -0.02 7.65
C ASP A 46 3.23 -1.29 7.28
N TYR A 47 1.90 -1.21 7.35
CA TYR A 47 1.00 -2.24 6.86
C TYR A 47 0.09 -1.65 5.80
N ILE A 48 0.28 -2.10 4.57
CA ILE A 48 -0.28 -1.51 3.35
C ILE A 48 -1.18 -2.55 2.68
N ILE A 49 -2.43 -2.18 2.45
CA ILE A 49 -3.42 -3.02 1.78
C ILE A 49 -3.98 -2.20 0.62
N GLY A 50 -3.76 -2.67 -0.61
CA GLY A 50 -4.30 -2.00 -1.80
C GLY A 50 -5.82 -2.04 -1.78
N GLY A 51 -6.37 -3.24 -1.94
CA GLY A 51 -7.81 -3.45 -1.88
C GLY A 51 -8.26 -4.12 -3.17
N PHE A 52 -9.37 -3.64 -3.73
CA PHE A 52 -9.84 -4.04 -5.04
C PHE A 52 -9.39 -3.04 -6.10
N GLY A 53 -8.74 -3.47 -7.17
CA GLY A 53 -8.31 -2.58 -8.24
C GLY A 53 -6.84 -2.75 -8.59
N VAL A 54 -6.35 -1.97 -9.54
CA VAL A 54 -4.95 -2.00 -9.95
C VAL A 54 -4.19 -0.98 -9.11
N ASP A 55 -3.44 -1.46 -8.11
CA ASP A 55 -2.85 -0.60 -7.10
C ASP A 55 -1.34 -0.39 -7.30
N GLU A 56 -0.87 0.80 -6.93
CA GLU A 56 0.55 1.12 -6.79
C GLU A 56 0.91 1.30 -5.30
N LEU A 57 1.63 0.34 -4.74
CA LEU A 57 1.98 0.27 -3.32
C LEU A 57 3.49 0.51 -3.11
N PHE A 58 3.83 1.48 -2.27
CA PHE A 58 5.20 1.88 -1.96
C PHE A 58 5.43 1.86 -0.45
N GLY A 59 6.32 1.02 0.06
CA GLY A 59 6.70 0.97 1.49
C GLY A 59 7.65 2.10 1.87
N GLU A 60 8.61 2.39 0.98
CA GLU A 60 9.68 3.36 1.16
C GLU A 60 10.75 2.90 2.17
N ALA A 61 10.66 3.20 3.47
CA ALA A 61 11.70 2.85 4.42
C ALA A 61 11.17 2.19 5.69
N GLY A 62 11.58 0.96 5.96
CA GLY A 62 11.19 0.23 7.15
C GLY A 62 10.98 -1.23 6.85
N ARG A 63 10.39 -1.97 7.78
CA ARG A 63 9.93 -3.34 7.51
C ARG A 63 8.44 -3.26 7.20
N ASP A 64 8.13 -3.30 5.91
CA ASP A 64 6.77 -3.10 5.46
C ASP A 64 6.09 -4.42 5.16
N ARG A 65 4.77 -4.45 5.37
CA ARG A 65 3.91 -5.57 5.04
C ARG A 65 2.87 -5.13 4.04
N PHE A 66 2.74 -5.87 2.94
CA PHE A 66 1.77 -5.64 1.88
C PHE A 66 0.74 -6.76 1.80
N GLU A 67 -0.52 -6.41 1.52
CA GLU A 67 -1.56 -7.37 1.14
C GLU A 67 -2.23 -6.97 -0.16
N VAL A 68 -2.14 -7.87 -1.13
CA VAL A 68 -2.68 -7.76 -2.48
C VAL A 68 -3.46 -9.05 -2.75
N LEU A 69 -4.76 -9.03 -2.48
CA LEU A 69 -5.58 -10.24 -2.30
C LEU A 69 -6.74 -10.37 -3.28
N ASP A 70 -6.98 -9.37 -4.12
CA ASP A 70 -8.14 -9.35 -5.01
C ASP A 70 -7.88 -10.00 -6.37
N GLY A 71 -6.61 -10.29 -6.69
CA GLY A 71 -6.17 -10.90 -7.95
C GLY A 71 -6.09 -9.90 -9.11
N SER A 72 -6.25 -8.60 -8.86
CA SER A 72 -5.90 -7.55 -9.80
C SER A 72 -4.37 -7.42 -9.89
N PRO A 73 -3.83 -6.99 -11.04
CA PRO A 73 -2.39 -6.87 -11.21
C PRO A 73 -1.84 -5.65 -10.44
N ASP A 74 -1.18 -5.88 -9.32
CA ASP A 74 -0.64 -4.80 -8.49
C ASP A 74 0.85 -4.55 -8.73
N THR A 75 1.28 -3.32 -8.45
CA THR A 75 2.70 -2.97 -8.38
C THR A 75 3.08 -2.71 -6.94
N VAL A 76 4.00 -3.51 -6.40
CA VAL A 76 4.47 -3.38 -5.03
C VAL A 76 5.97 -3.10 -5.01
N ARG A 77 6.35 -2.04 -4.30
CA ARG A 77 7.74 -1.62 -4.11
C ARG A 77 8.00 -1.50 -2.61
N GLY A 78 8.74 -2.47 -2.05
CA GLY A 78 9.08 -2.48 -0.62
C GLY A 78 9.98 -1.30 -0.26
N GLY A 79 11.06 -1.11 -1.01
CA GLY A 79 12.01 -0.04 -0.78
C GLY A 79 13.17 -0.50 0.08
N SER A 80 13.50 0.25 1.13
CA SER A 80 14.62 -0.08 2.02
C SER A 80 14.12 -0.79 3.28
N GLY A 81 14.68 -1.96 3.54
CA GLY A 81 14.38 -2.74 4.74
C GLY A 81 14.12 -4.18 4.39
N VAL A 82 13.38 -4.88 5.24
CA VAL A 82 13.01 -6.28 4.99
C VAL A 82 11.51 -6.34 4.93
N ASP A 83 10.97 -6.48 3.73
CA ASP A 83 9.54 -6.36 3.49
C ASP A 83 8.88 -7.73 3.35
N THR A 84 7.57 -7.78 3.45
CA THR A 84 6.80 -9.02 3.28
C THR A 84 5.54 -8.72 2.48
N VAL A 85 5.28 -9.52 1.45
CA VAL A 85 4.01 -9.45 0.72
C VAL A 85 3.23 -10.73 0.94
N LEU A 86 1.97 -10.58 1.32
CA LEU A 86 0.98 -11.62 1.21
C LEU A 86 0.17 -11.38 -0.08
N ASN A 87 0.30 -12.29 -1.03
CA ASN A 87 -0.51 -12.31 -2.24
C ASN A 87 -1.37 -13.58 -2.29
N SER A 88 -2.53 -13.53 -2.96
CA SER A 88 -3.38 -14.70 -3.13
C SER A 88 -3.54 -15.23 -4.55
N ASP A 89 -3.16 -14.51 -5.62
CA ASP A 89 -3.16 -15.00 -7.02
C ASP A 89 -2.34 -14.07 -7.99
N ASP A 90 -1.79 -14.63 -9.10
CA ASP A 90 -1.20 -14.04 -10.35
C ASP A 90 -0.42 -12.67 -10.37
N ILE A 91 -0.49 -11.88 -11.47
CA ILE A 91 0.53 -11.03 -12.15
C ILE A 91 0.90 -9.75 -11.38
N ASP A 92 1.43 -9.91 -10.18
CA ASP A 92 1.97 -8.78 -9.42
C ASP A 92 3.43 -8.51 -9.77
N ALA A 93 3.80 -7.24 -9.74
CA ALA A 93 5.18 -6.81 -9.90
C ALA A 93 5.77 -6.43 -8.54
N PHE A 94 6.57 -7.33 -7.95
CA PHE A 94 7.30 -7.08 -6.70
C PHE A 94 8.71 -6.55 -6.96
N PHE A 95 9.04 -5.42 -6.35
CA PHE A 95 10.38 -4.80 -6.42
C PHE A 95 10.93 -4.53 -5.03
N ASP A 96 12.24 -4.73 -4.88
CA ASP A 96 13.00 -4.42 -3.65
C ASP A 96 12.48 -5.14 -2.40
N ILE A 97 11.94 -6.36 -2.56
CA ILE A 97 11.44 -7.21 -1.47
C ILE A 97 12.40 -8.40 -1.30
N PRO A 98 13.18 -8.48 -0.20
CA PRO A 98 14.18 -9.52 0.02
C PRO A 98 13.62 -10.88 0.45
#